data_AF-A0A7S1GH36-F1
#
_entry.id   AF-A0A7S1GH36-F1
#
_cell.length_a   1.000
_cell.length_b   1.000
_cell.length_c   1.000
_cell.angle_alpha   90.00
_cell.angle_beta   90.00
_cell.angle_gamma   90.00
#
_symmetry.space_group_name_H-M   'P 1'
#
loop_
_entity.id
_entity.type
_entity.pdbx_description
1 polymer ?
#
loop_
_entity_poly.entity_id
_entity_poly.type
_entity_poly.pdbx_seq_one_letter_code
_entity_poly.pdbx_strand_id
1 'polypeptide(L)'
;MFAVALLCNLALLCLGLFPTTVQSHGFLHAPKSRNFIASSAGNFCPHCLNGGTVERVSQSGSLQWPQGEHGICGDAKMDTVPRAHEAGGKFYTPATYETFEQGQVMNINITVTTNHNGRFAFRICRVGGGYDDAQKREEAELTEDCLNQNVLKQANVQGAQKPGEKWFYTTPGDPMYTEYSLWYDLPKDLTCDGVSSHCVMQWQWVTMNSCVPKDSPKQYRRPIGLRYCEDEGSPYPEEFWNCADIVIKPTQGQYSRKLKMLH
;
A
#
# COMPACT_ATOMS: atom_id res chain seq x y z
N MET A 1 34.93 4.42 -67.54
CA MET A 1 33.85 3.41 -67.53
C MET A 1 34.36 2.26 -66.67
N PHE A 2 33.85 1.88 -65.50
CA PHE A 2 32.73 2.28 -64.66
C PHE A 2 33.22 2.14 -63.20
N ALA A 3 32.88 3.10 -62.33
CA ALA A 3 33.06 2.97 -60.90
C ALA A 3 31.87 2.22 -60.31
N VAL A 4 32.10 1.07 -59.67
CA VAL A 4 31.11 0.42 -58.82
C VAL A 4 31.85 0.01 -57.54
N ALA A 5 31.72 0.84 -56.51
CA ALA A 5 32.08 0.46 -55.16
C ALA A 5 31.19 1.20 -54.15
N LEU A 6 30.52 0.39 -53.34
CA LEU A 6 30.14 0.68 -51.96
C LEU A 6 29.03 1.71 -51.70
N LEU A 7 27.79 1.23 -51.70
CA LEU A 7 26.74 1.73 -50.82
C LEU A 7 26.17 0.54 -50.05
N CYS A 8 26.88 0.12 -49.02
CA CYS A 8 26.42 -0.89 -48.07
C CYS A 8 25.63 -0.17 -46.96
N ASN A 9 24.33 -0.44 -46.91
CA ASN A 9 23.37 -0.22 -45.82
C ASN A 9 23.91 0.44 -44.53
N LEU A 10 23.73 1.76 -44.38
CA LEU A 10 23.64 2.42 -43.07
C LEU A 10 22.17 2.78 -42.80
N ALA A 11 21.37 1.78 -42.47
CA ALA A 11 20.01 1.97 -42.00
C ALA A 11 19.62 0.88 -40.99
N LEU A 12 20.45 0.62 -39.98
CA LEU A 12 20.01 -0.20 -38.84
C LEU A 12 20.67 0.25 -37.53
N LEU A 13 19.81 0.32 -36.52
CA LEU A 13 20.06 0.43 -35.08
C LEU A 13 20.41 1.81 -34.49
N CYS A 14 19.45 2.74 -34.59
CA CYS A 14 19.04 3.49 -33.39
C CYS A 14 17.69 2.94 -32.91
N LEU A 15 17.62 1.65 -32.54
CA LEU A 15 16.56 1.22 -31.62
C LEU A 15 16.90 1.86 -30.29
N GLY A 16 16.14 2.89 -29.95
CA GLY A 16 16.34 3.69 -28.75
C GLY A 16 16.49 2.81 -27.52
N LEU A 17 17.59 3.02 -26.80
CA LEU A 17 17.66 2.82 -25.37
C LEU A 17 16.74 3.86 -24.71
N PHE A 18 15.43 3.74 -24.93
CA PHE A 18 14.48 4.32 -24.02
C PHE A 18 14.58 3.47 -22.75
N PRO A 19 14.96 4.05 -21.59
CA PRO A 19 14.83 3.33 -20.34
C PRO A 19 13.37 2.91 -20.22
N THR A 20 13.10 1.62 -20.38
CA THR A 20 11.80 1.05 -20.03
C THR A 20 11.72 1.17 -18.52
N THR A 21 11.06 2.23 -18.06
CA THR A 21 10.66 2.34 -16.66
C THR A 21 9.62 1.26 -16.44
N VAL A 22 10.07 0.06 -16.10
CA VAL A 22 9.17 -0.98 -15.62
C VAL A 22 8.65 -0.46 -14.29
N GLN A 23 7.35 -0.25 -14.20
CA GLN A 23 6.66 0.21 -13.01
C GLN A 23 6.06 -1.01 -12.32
N SER A 24 6.27 -1.12 -11.01
CA SER A 24 5.60 -2.13 -10.20
C SER A 24 4.13 -1.79 -10.12
N HIS A 25 3.30 -2.75 -9.76
CA HIS A 25 1.87 -2.52 -9.69
C HIS A 25 1.23 -3.54 -8.76
N GLY A 26 0.38 -3.06 -7.85
CA GLY A 26 -0.40 -3.91 -6.97
C GLY A 26 -1.48 -3.13 -6.23
N PHE A 27 -2.43 -3.85 -5.67
CA PHE A 27 -3.52 -3.28 -4.89
C PHE A 27 -4.00 -4.23 -3.79
N LEU A 28 -4.54 -3.64 -2.73
CA LEU A 28 -5.24 -4.33 -1.66
C LEU A 28 -6.63 -4.77 -2.17
N HIS A 29 -6.80 -6.07 -2.35
CA HIS A 29 -8.03 -6.67 -2.86
C HIS A 29 -9.03 -6.94 -1.74
N ALA A 30 -8.56 -7.44 -0.60
CA ALA A 30 -9.38 -7.73 0.59
C ALA A 30 -8.61 -7.35 1.88
N PRO A 31 -9.20 -6.59 2.83
CA PRO A 31 -10.48 -5.90 2.68
C PRO A 31 -10.47 -4.94 1.48
N LYS A 32 -11.62 -4.77 0.81
CA LYS A 32 -11.69 -3.99 -0.43
C LYS A 32 -11.14 -2.58 -0.24
N SER A 33 -10.09 -2.24 -0.96
CA SER A 33 -9.56 -0.89 -0.96
C SER A 33 -10.43 0.09 -1.75
N ARG A 34 -10.31 1.37 -1.43
CA ARG A 34 -11.02 2.46 -2.12
C ARG A 34 -10.74 2.47 -3.62
N ASN A 35 -9.49 2.26 -4.03
CA ASN A 35 -9.09 2.14 -5.43
C ASN A 35 -9.65 0.89 -6.13
N PHE A 36 -9.76 -0.24 -5.43
CA PHE A 36 -10.39 -1.43 -6.00
C PHE A 36 -11.91 -1.26 -6.15
N ILE A 37 -12.57 -0.61 -5.19
CA ILE A 37 -13.99 -0.24 -5.31
C ILE A 37 -14.16 0.71 -6.51
N ALA A 38 -13.32 1.73 -6.59
CA ALA A 38 -13.35 2.74 -7.64
C ALA A 38 -13.11 2.19 -9.06
N SER A 39 -12.42 1.05 -9.21
CA SER A 39 -12.21 0.47 -10.53
C SER A 39 -13.49 0.03 -11.21
N SER A 40 -14.51 -0.34 -10.43
CA SER A 40 -15.85 -0.63 -10.94
C SER A 40 -16.64 0.64 -11.29
N ALA A 41 -16.17 1.81 -10.88
CA ALA A 41 -16.77 3.13 -11.11
C ALA A 41 -15.97 4.01 -12.09
N GLY A 42 -15.08 3.40 -12.89
CA GLY A 42 -14.35 4.08 -13.96
C GLY A 42 -12.93 4.53 -13.63
N ASN A 43 -12.41 4.26 -12.42
CA ASN A 43 -10.98 4.39 -12.13
C ASN A 43 -10.22 3.11 -12.53
N PHE A 44 -9.94 2.92 -13.83
CA PHE A 44 -9.46 1.64 -14.36
C PHE A 44 -8.03 1.22 -13.96
N CYS A 45 -7.36 1.94 -13.05
CA CYS A 45 -6.06 1.57 -12.53
C CYS A 45 -6.05 1.44 -11.00
N PRO A 46 -6.65 0.36 -10.46
CA PRO A 46 -6.60 0.13 -9.01
C PRO A 46 -5.16 -0.03 -8.51
N HIS A 47 -4.23 -0.43 -9.38
CA HIS A 47 -2.84 -0.69 -9.04
C HIS A 47 -1.91 0.53 -9.15
N CYS A 48 -2.42 1.73 -9.46
CA CYS A 48 -1.63 2.93 -9.75
C CYS A 48 -1.34 3.84 -8.55
N LEU A 49 -1.80 3.52 -7.33
CA LEU A 49 -1.69 4.44 -6.19
C LEU A 49 -0.27 4.45 -5.57
N ASN A 50 0.66 5.06 -6.30
CA ASN A 50 2.09 5.15 -5.99
C ASN A 50 2.56 6.57 -5.60
N GLY A 51 1.65 7.43 -5.13
CA GLY A 51 1.98 8.81 -4.76
C GLY A 51 2.28 9.72 -5.96
N GLY A 52 1.90 9.30 -7.17
CA GLY A 52 2.09 10.01 -8.42
C GLY A 52 3.24 9.45 -9.24
N THR A 53 4.47 9.46 -8.69
CA THR A 53 5.67 8.80 -9.23
C THR A 53 6.77 8.81 -8.17
N VAL A 54 7.83 8.01 -8.35
CA VAL A 54 9.08 8.14 -7.56
C VAL A 54 9.63 9.57 -7.61
N GLU A 55 9.59 10.24 -8.76
CA GLU A 55 10.03 11.63 -8.88
C GLU A 55 9.22 12.58 -7.99
N ARG A 56 7.89 12.42 -7.95
CA ARG A 56 7.03 13.27 -7.12
C ARG A 56 7.23 12.98 -5.63
N VAL A 57 7.23 11.71 -5.24
CA VAL A 57 7.38 11.30 -3.83
C VAL A 57 8.73 11.72 -3.26
N SER A 58 9.80 11.66 -4.07
CA SER A 58 11.16 12.01 -3.63
C SER A 58 11.54 13.48 -3.86
N GLN A 59 10.62 14.34 -4.33
CA GLN A 59 10.93 15.70 -4.79
C GLN A 59 12.14 15.72 -5.74
N SER A 60 12.03 14.98 -6.85
CA SER A 60 13.07 14.80 -7.88
C SER A 60 14.40 14.31 -7.29
N GLY A 61 14.33 13.40 -6.31
CA GLY A 61 15.50 12.79 -5.67
C GLY A 61 16.16 13.64 -4.59
N SER A 62 15.57 14.78 -4.21
CA SER A 62 16.09 15.61 -3.11
C SER A 62 15.81 15.00 -1.73
N LEU A 63 14.78 14.15 -1.62
CA LEU A 63 14.48 13.40 -0.40
C LEU A 63 15.12 12.01 -0.43
N GLN A 64 15.59 11.58 0.73
CA GLN A 64 16.10 10.25 0.97
C GLN A 64 15.01 9.38 1.61
N TRP A 65 14.85 8.12 1.20
CA TRP A 65 13.91 7.23 1.87
C TRP A 65 14.37 6.99 3.33
N PRO A 66 13.49 7.07 4.35
CA PRO A 66 12.03 7.03 4.28
C PRO A 66 11.33 8.40 4.22
N GLN A 67 12.04 9.52 4.07
CA GLN A 67 11.39 10.81 3.86
C GLN A 67 10.74 10.84 2.47
N GLY A 68 9.44 11.11 2.39
CA GLY A 68 8.72 11.17 1.12
C GLY A 68 7.46 12.00 1.19
N GLU A 69 6.94 12.38 0.02
CA GLU A 69 5.75 13.19 -0.14
C GLU A 69 4.64 12.45 -0.89
N HIS A 70 3.71 11.87 -0.14
CA HIS A 70 2.56 11.15 -0.68
C HIS A 70 1.28 11.50 0.09
N GLY A 71 0.11 11.24 -0.53
CA GLY A 71 -1.16 11.18 0.19
C GLY A 71 -1.26 9.89 1.02
N ILE A 72 -2.09 9.89 2.06
CA ILE A 72 -2.23 8.73 2.97
C ILE A 72 -2.73 7.50 2.22
N CYS A 73 -3.65 7.70 1.27
CA CYS A 73 -4.26 6.63 0.51
C CYS A 73 -3.64 6.43 -0.88
N GLY A 74 -2.46 7.02 -1.15
CA GLY A 74 -1.64 6.75 -2.34
C GLY A 74 -1.85 7.66 -3.55
N ASP A 75 -2.74 8.64 -3.46
CA ASP A 75 -2.75 9.81 -4.36
C ASP A 75 -1.51 10.70 -4.13
N ALA A 76 -1.20 11.60 -5.07
CA ALA A 76 -0.03 12.46 -4.92
C ALA A 76 -0.26 13.53 -3.84
N LYS A 77 0.77 13.86 -3.05
CA LYS A 77 0.65 14.87 -1.98
C LYS A 77 0.12 16.22 -2.47
N MET A 78 0.49 16.62 -3.69
CA MET A 78 0.12 17.91 -4.28
C MET A 78 -1.26 17.94 -4.91
N ASP A 79 -1.98 16.81 -4.95
CA ASP A 79 -3.35 16.79 -5.46
C ASP A 79 -4.30 17.57 -4.53
N THR A 80 -5.36 18.12 -5.10
CA THR A 80 -6.39 18.85 -4.35
C THR A 80 -6.99 17.97 -3.26
N VAL A 81 -7.14 18.51 -2.04
CA VAL A 81 -7.77 17.84 -0.90
C VAL A 81 -9.29 18.10 -0.89
N PRO A 82 -10.14 17.09 -0.63
CA PRO A 82 -9.79 15.67 -0.46
C PRO A 82 -9.28 15.08 -1.77
N ARG A 83 -8.18 14.32 -1.68
CA ARG A 83 -7.60 13.64 -2.86
C ARG A 83 -8.56 12.60 -3.37
N ALA A 84 -8.34 12.12 -4.60
CA ALA A 84 -9.33 11.33 -5.32
C ALA A 84 -9.82 10.09 -4.55
N HIS A 85 -8.95 9.44 -3.76
CA HIS A 85 -9.26 8.25 -2.95
C HIS A 85 -9.31 8.53 -1.43
N GLU A 86 -9.29 9.79 -1.02
CA GLU A 86 -9.57 10.19 0.38
C GLU A 86 -11.08 10.38 0.58
N ALA A 87 -11.56 10.35 1.83
CA ALA A 87 -12.98 10.55 2.09
C ALA A 87 -13.48 11.90 1.52
N GLY A 88 -14.60 11.86 0.78
CA GLY A 88 -15.12 13.00 0.02
C GLY A 88 -14.48 13.22 -1.35
N GLY A 89 -13.44 12.47 -1.68
CA GLY A 89 -12.79 12.47 -3.00
C GLY A 89 -13.66 11.87 -4.10
N LYS A 90 -13.28 12.15 -5.36
CA LYS A 90 -14.01 11.73 -6.56
C LYS A 90 -14.29 10.21 -6.63
N PHE A 91 -13.38 9.39 -6.10
CA PHE A 91 -13.43 7.93 -6.15
C PHE A 91 -13.75 7.30 -4.80
N TYR A 92 -14.03 8.11 -3.77
CA TYR A 92 -14.49 7.61 -2.48
C TYR A 92 -15.95 7.17 -2.56
N THR A 93 -16.23 5.97 -2.04
CA THR A 93 -17.59 5.44 -1.92
C THR A 93 -17.93 5.30 -0.44
N PRO A 94 -18.81 6.15 0.12
CA PRO A 94 -19.19 6.09 1.53
C PRO A 94 -19.81 4.74 1.91
N ALA A 95 -19.75 4.40 3.19
CA ALA A 95 -20.41 3.25 3.80
C ALA A 95 -20.13 1.89 3.14
N THR A 96 -19.01 1.77 2.40
CA THR A 96 -18.52 0.49 1.87
C THR A 96 -17.39 0.02 2.76
N TYR A 97 -17.70 -0.89 3.68
CA TYR A 97 -16.71 -1.42 4.62
C TYR A 97 -16.91 -2.91 4.87
N GLU A 98 -15.83 -3.58 5.23
CA GLU A 98 -15.88 -4.96 5.74
C GLU A 98 -15.92 -4.94 7.28
N THR A 99 -16.64 -5.91 7.87
CA THR A 99 -16.81 -5.98 9.32
C THR A 99 -15.97 -7.10 9.90
N PHE A 100 -15.27 -6.77 10.98
CA PHE A 100 -14.37 -7.62 11.72
C PHE A 100 -14.72 -7.60 13.22
N GLU A 101 -14.27 -8.61 13.96
CA GLU A 101 -14.26 -8.64 15.41
C GLU A 101 -12.89 -8.21 15.96
N GLN A 102 -12.85 -7.44 17.05
CA GLN A 102 -11.60 -7.06 17.69
C GLN A 102 -10.79 -8.30 18.09
N GLY A 103 -9.46 -8.24 17.92
CA GLY A 103 -8.57 -9.34 18.29
C GLY A 103 -8.61 -10.58 17.40
N GLN A 104 -9.42 -10.61 16.32
CA GLN A 104 -9.43 -11.76 15.42
C GLN A 104 -8.23 -11.75 14.45
N VAL A 105 -7.97 -12.91 13.83
CA VAL A 105 -7.05 -13.01 12.69
C VAL A 105 -7.76 -12.52 11.43
N MET A 106 -7.29 -11.42 10.86
CA MET A 106 -7.75 -10.90 9.59
C MET A 106 -7.03 -11.60 8.44
N ASN A 107 -7.80 -12.03 7.42
CA ASN A 107 -7.27 -12.43 6.14
C ASN A 107 -7.18 -11.21 5.21
N ILE A 108 -6.00 -10.97 4.66
CA ILE A 108 -5.71 -9.86 3.76
C ILE A 108 -5.29 -10.45 2.41
N ASN A 109 -5.90 -10.01 1.32
CA ASN A 109 -5.53 -10.38 -0.03
C ASN A 109 -4.91 -9.20 -0.77
N ILE A 110 -3.69 -9.36 -1.28
CA ILE A 110 -3.00 -8.39 -2.13
C ILE A 110 -2.85 -8.99 -3.52
N THR A 111 -3.25 -8.23 -4.54
CA THR A 111 -2.94 -8.56 -5.94
C THR A 111 -1.72 -7.76 -6.38
N VAL A 112 -0.66 -8.44 -6.80
CA VAL A 112 0.53 -7.84 -7.43
C VAL A 112 0.54 -8.22 -8.90
N THR A 113 0.41 -7.24 -9.79
CA THR A 113 0.40 -7.50 -11.24
C THR A 113 1.82 -7.57 -11.80
N THR A 114 2.75 -6.80 -11.22
CA THR A 114 4.19 -6.83 -11.55
C THR A 114 5.00 -6.81 -10.25
N ASN A 115 5.71 -7.90 -9.93
CA ASN A 115 6.43 -8.03 -8.66
C ASN A 115 7.84 -7.43 -8.72
N HIS A 116 8.06 -6.34 -7.97
CA HIS A 116 9.37 -5.69 -7.82
C HIS A 116 10.10 -6.08 -6.52
N ASN A 117 9.76 -7.24 -5.97
CA ASN A 117 10.14 -7.66 -4.63
C ASN A 117 9.70 -6.61 -3.58
N GLY A 118 10.14 -6.74 -2.33
CA GLY A 118 9.90 -5.73 -1.31
C GLY A 118 9.13 -6.25 -0.14
N ARG A 119 8.50 -5.32 0.58
CA ARG A 119 7.75 -5.63 1.80
C ARG A 119 6.42 -4.89 1.87
N PHE A 120 5.40 -5.61 2.31
CA PHE A 120 4.10 -5.06 2.68
C PHE A 120 4.09 -4.70 4.17
N ALA A 121 3.41 -3.62 4.51
CA ALA A 121 3.05 -3.25 5.86
C ALA A 121 1.55 -2.92 5.91
N PHE A 122 0.94 -3.20 7.07
CA PHE A 122 -0.47 -2.96 7.32
C PHE A 122 -0.63 -2.16 8.61
N ARG A 123 -1.44 -1.11 8.55
CA ARG A 123 -1.67 -0.18 9.66
C ARG A 123 -3.14 0.16 9.76
N ILE A 124 -3.63 0.51 10.94
CA ILE A 124 -5.01 0.97 11.13
C ILE A 124 -5.04 2.28 11.90
N CYS A 125 -5.76 3.25 11.37
CA CYS A 125 -6.12 4.46 12.10
C CYS A 125 -7.59 4.39 12.51
N ARG A 126 -7.89 4.74 13.76
CA ARG A 126 -9.25 4.94 14.24
C ARG A 126 -9.57 6.43 14.21
N VAL A 127 -10.52 6.79 13.37
CA VAL A 127 -11.01 8.15 13.19
C VAL A 127 -12.33 8.30 13.94
N GLY A 128 -12.52 9.42 14.64
CA GLY A 128 -13.80 9.73 15.28
C GLY A 128 -14.85 10.16 14.27
N GLY A 129 -16.13 9.99 14.59
CA GLY A 129 -17.22 10.21 13.63
C GLY A 129 -17.48 8.98 12.76
N GLY A 130 -18.69 8.91 12.21
CA GLY A 130 -19.11 7.80 11.36
C GLY A 130 -18.58 7.95 9.93
N TYR A 131 -19.01 7.05 9.05
CA TYR A 131 -18.68 7.17 7.62
C TYR A 131 -19.39 8.33 6.92
N ASP A 132 -20.45 8.86 7.52
CA ASP A 132 -21.24 9.99 6.99
C ASP A 132 -20.53 11.34 7.11
N ASP A 133 -19.63 11.50 8.10
CA ASP A 133 -18.81 12.71 8.28
C ASP A 133 -17.32 12.47 7.98
N ALA A 134 -16.97 11.33 7.36
CA ALA A 134 -15.61 10.87 7.12
C ALA A 134 -14.70 11.93 6.48
N GLN A 135 -15.17 12.69 5.48
CA GLN A 135 -14.34 13.70 4.81
C GLN A 135 -13.71 14.69 5.81
N LYS A 136 -14.54 15.28 6.68
CA LYS A 136 -14.08 16.25 7.67
C LYS A 136 -13.17 15.61 8.71
N ARG A 137 -13.46 14.37 9.07
CA ARG A 137 -12.80 13.67 10.18
C ARG A 137 -11.45 13.08 9.76
N GLU A 138 -11.37 12.48 8.57
CA GLU A 138 -10.12 11.95 8.01
C GLU A 138 -9.11 13.07 7.75
N GLU A 139 -9.53 14.22 7.21
CA GLU A 139 -8.62 15.36 7.01
C GLU A 139 -7.92 15.79 8.31
N ALA A 140 -8.61 15.67 9.46
CA ALA A 140 -8.09 16.05 10.76
C ALA A 140 -7.33 14.93 11.49
N GLU A 141 -7.75 13.66 11.32
CA GLU A 141 -7.35 12.56 12.23
C GLU A 141 -6.65 11.40 11.51
N LEU A 142 -6.86 11.22 10.20
CA LEU A 142 -6.19 10.19 9.42
C LEU A 142 -4.75 10.65 9.07
N THR A 143 -3.83 10.38 9.99
CA THR A 143 -2.43 10.79 9.90
C THR A 143 -1.49 9.58 10.00
N GLU A 144 -0.23 9.75 9.58
CA GLU A 144 0.81 8.73 9.82
C GLU A 144 0.95 8.39 11.31
N ASP A 145 0.84 9.38 12.20
CA ASP A 145 0.89 9.15 13.65
C ASP A 145 -0.27 8.28 14.13
N CYS A 146 -1.49 8.51 13.62
CA CYS A 146 -2.64 7.66 13.92
C CYS A 146 -2.45 6.23 13.40
N LEU A 147 -1.99 6.07 12.16
CA LEU A 147 -1.71 4.77 11.56
C LEU A 147 -0.64 4.00 12.35
N ASN A 148 0.40 4.71 12.82
CA ASN A 148 1.51 4.14 13.58
C ASN A 148 1.11 3.66 14.98
N GLN A 149 -0.06 4.06 15.50
CA GLN A 149 -0.61 3.51 16.74
C GLN A 149 -0.99 2.03 16.60
N ASN A 150 -1.39 1.58 15.40
CA ASN A 150 -1.83 0.19 15.18
C ASN A 150 -1.15 -0.41 13.95
N VAL A 151 0.15 -0.70 14.07
CA VAL A 151 0.88 -1.52 13.09
C VAL A 151 0.55 -3.00 13.31
N LEU A 152 -0.02 -3.65 12.30
CA LEU A 152 -0.42 -5.05 12.41
C LEU A 152 0.79 -5.98 12.33
N LYS A 153 0.66 -7.15 12.97
CA LYS A 153 1.66 -8.22 12.96
C LYS A 153 1.07 -9.49 12.37
N GLN A 154 1.90 -10.25 11.67
CA GLN A 154 1.51 -11.53 11.12
C GLN A 154 1.01 -12.46 12.23
N ALA A 155 -0.16 -13.05 12.03
CA ALA A 155 -0.76 -13.96 12.98
C ALA A 155 0.04 -15.27 13.08
N ASN A 156 -0.04 -15.93 14.23
CA ASN A 156 0.57 -17.25 14.42
C ASN A 156 -0.36 -18.37 13.91
N VAL A 157 -0.47 -18.48 12.59
CA VAL A 157 -1.29 -19.47 11.91
C VAL A 157 -0.49 -20.19 10.82
N GLN A 158 -0.97 -21.36 10.40
CA GLN A 158 -0.39 -22.07 9.26
C GLN A 158 -0.45 -21.20 8.01
N GLY A 159 0.67 -21.10 7.28
CA GLY A 159 0.77 -20.27 6.07
C GLY A 159 1.33 -18.87 6.32
N ALA A 160 1.40 -18.40 7.57
CA ALA A 160 2.08 -17.15 7.88
C ALA A 160 3.58 -17.24 7.52
N GLN A 161 4.09 -16.22 6.83
CA GLN A 161 5.49 -16.20 6.39
C GLN A 161 6.46 -16.08 7.58
N LYS A 162 6.11 -15.24 8.55
CA LYS A 162 6.90 -15.01 9.76
C LYS A 162 6.02 -14.45 10.88
N PRO A 163 5.37 -15.32 11.70
CA PRO A 163 4.51 -14.90 12.82
C PRO A 163 5.15 -13.84 13.72
N GLY A 164 4.37 -12.86 14.15
CA GLY A 164 4.78 -11.77 15.04
C GLY A 164 5.50 -10.61 14.35
N GLU A 165 5.89 -10.74 13.09
CA GLU A 165 6.55 -9.66 12.33
C GLU A 165 5.54 -8.74 11.67
N LYS A 166 5.93 -7.47 11.51
CA LYS A 166 5.08 -6.45 10.86
C LYS A 166 5.10 -6.57 9.33
N TRP A 167 6.21 -7.02 8.75
CA TRP A 167 6.39 -7.04 7.31
C TRP A 167 6.17 -8.42 6.73
N PHE A 168 5.43 -8.48 5.63
CA PHE A 168 5.43 -9.61 4.71
C PHE A 168 6.31 -9.26 3.51
N TYR A 169 7.14 -10.17 3.04
CA TYR A 169 8.01 -9.95 1.88
C TYR A 169 7.48 -10.67 0.66
N THR A 170 7.40 -10.00 -0.49
CA THR A 170 7.02 -10.68 -1.74
C THR A 170 8.12 -11.65 -2.17
N THR A 171 7.74 -12.78 -2.77
CA THR A 171 8.70 -13.83 -3.10
C THR A 171 9.42 -13.49 -4.42
N PRO A 172 10.76 -13.49 -4.45
CA PRO A 172 11.49 -13.27 -5.69
C PRO A 172 11.12 -14.30 -6.76
N GLY A 173 10.80 -13.83 -7.96
CA GLY A 173 10.48 -14.70 -9.09
C GLY A 173 9.02 -15.15 -9.18
N ASP A 174 8.15 -14.69 -8.28
CA ASP A 174 6.70 -14.88 -8.45
C ASP A 174 6.25 -14.36 -9.83
N PRO A 175 5.29 -15.05 -10.48
CA PRO A 175 4.81 -14.68 -11.80
C PRO A 175 4.10 -13.32 -11.80
N MET A 176 3.92 -12.76 -12.99
CA MET A 176 2.98 -11.66 -13.17
C MET A 176 1.58 -12.08 -12.70
N TYR A 177 0.83 -11.15 -12.11
CA TYR A 177 -0.47 -11.41 -11.50
C TYR A 177 -0.42 -12.50 -10.43
N THR A 178 0.25 -12.19 -9.31
CA THR A 178 0.28 -13.03 -8.11
C THR A 178 -0.68 -12.47 -7.06
N GLU A 179 -1.46 -13.35 -6.45
CA GLU A 179 -2.27 -13.05 -5.28
C GLU A 179 -1.59 -13.56 -4.01
N TYR A 180 -1.44 -12.69 -3.03
CA TYR A 180 -0.93 -13.06 -1.70
C TYR A 180 -2.08 -13.11 -0.72
N SER A 181 -2.27 -14.26 -0.06
CA SER A 181 -3.16 -14.39 1.10
C SER A 181 -2.33 -14.32 2.38
N LEU A 182 -2.65 -13.36 3.23
CA LEU A 182 -1.84 -12.95 4.37
C LEU A 182 -2.71 -12.93 5.62
N TRP A 183 -2.17 -13.41 6.75
CA TRP A 183 -2.90 -13.47 8.01
C TRP A 183 -2.26 -12.55 9.04
N TYR A 184 -3.03 -11.60 9.54
CA TYR A 184 -2.57 -10.57 10.48
C TYR A 184 -3.52 -10.45 11.66
N ASP A 185 -2.97 -10.25 12.86
CA ASP A 185 -3.78 -10.06 14.07
C ASP A 185 -4.36 -8.64 14.09
N LEU A 186 -5.68 -8.52 14.28
CA LEU A 186 -6.28 -7.25 14.67
C LEU A 186 -5.95 -6.93 16.13
N PRO A 187 -5.78 -5.64 16.51
CA PRO A 187 -5.54 -5.28 17.90
C PRO A 187 -6.73 -5.68 18.78
N LYS A 188 -6.43 -6.12 20.01
CA LYS A 188 -7.44 -6.66 20.94
C LYS A 188 -8.28 -5.56 21.62
N ASP A 189 -7.78 -4.34 21.58
CA ASP A 189 -8.29 -3.14 22.24
C ASP A 189 -8.74 -2.06 21.25
N LEU A 190 -8.78 -2.38 19.95
CA LEU A 190 -9.24 -1.49 18.90
C LEU A 190 -10.67 -1.82 18.48
N THR A 191 -11.55 -0.82 18.52
CA THR A 191 -12.92 -0.91 18.00
C THR A 191 -13.33 0.36 17.28
N CYS A 192 -14.08 0.21 16.21
CA CYS A 192 -14.73 1.29 15.45
C CYS A 192 -16.05 0.75 14.91
N ASP A 193 -17.15 1.40 15.30
CA ASP A 193 -18.50 0.88 15.09
C ASP A 193 -19.11 1.31 13.74
N GLY A 194 -18.46 2.21 13.02
CA GLY A 194 -18.93 2.84 11.78
C GLY A 194 -19.88 4.02 12.01
N VAL A 195 -20.19 4.37 13.27
CA VAL A 195 -21.20 5.38 13.64
C VAL A 195 -20.60 6.48 14.50
N SER A 196 -19.98 6.13 15.62
CA SER A 196 -19.25 7.07 16.49
C SER A 196 -17.77 7.16 16.13
N SER A 197 -17.27 6.17 15.39
CA SER A 197 -15.91 6.09 14.87
C SER A 197 -15.84 5.12 13.69
N HIS A 198 -14.94 5.37 12.76
CA HIS A 198 -14.61 4.46 11.68
C HIS A 198 -13.12 4.11 11.71
N CYS A 199 -12.75 2.99 11.10
CA CYS A 199 -11.35 2.64 10.90
C CYS A 199 -10.98 2.70 9.43
N VAL A 200 -9.79 3.22 9.18
CA VAL A 200 -9.14 3.17 7.88
C VAL A 200 -7.90 2.30 8.02
N MET A 201 -7.86 1.21 7.25
CA MET A 201 -6.71 0.34 7.14
C MET A 201 -5.86 0.76 5.95
N GLN A 202 -4.57 0.99 6.17
CA GLN A 202 -3.60 1.29 5.12
C GLN A 202 -2.76 0.05 4.81
N TRP A 203 -2.66 -0.28 3.53
CA TRP A 203 -1.60 -1.14 2.99
C TRP A 203 -0.51 -0.23 2.41
N GLN A 204 0.75 -0.49 2.76
CA GLN A 204 1.93 0.09 2.11
C GLN A 204 2.79 -1.02 1.53
N TRP A 205 3.21 -0.87 0.27
CA TRP A 205 4.26 -1.68 -0.33
C TRP A 205 5.47 -0.81 -0.63
N VAL A 206 6.62 -1.17 -0.06
CA VAL A 206 7.93 -0.63 -0.45
C VAL A 206 8.63 -1.67 -1.30
N THR A 207 8.87 -1.35 -2.57
CA THR A 207 9.51 -2.26 -3.54
C THR A 207 11.02 -2.39 -3.31
N MET A 208 11.65 -3.37 -3.97
CA MET A 208 13.08 -3.68 -3.84
C MET A 208 13.81 -3.82 -5.19
N ASN A 209 13.38 -3.04 -6.19
CA ASN A 209 14.00 -3.01 -7.51
C ASN A 209 15.16 -2.00 -7.61
N SER A 210 15.08 -0.87 -6.89
CA SER A 210 16.07 0.22 -6.96
C SER A 210 17.06 0.20 -5.79
N CYS A 211 16.60 -0.13 -4.59
CA CYS A 211 17.38 -0.19 -3.36
C CYS A 211 16.82 -1.30 -2.45
N VAL A 212 17.51 -1.60 -1.36
CA VAL A 212 17.07 -2.57 -0.35
C VAL A 212 16.66 -1.83 0.92
N PRO A 213 15.39 -1.84 1.36
CA PRO A 213 15.05 -1.31 2.67
C PRO A 213 15.82 -2.06 3.75
N LYS A 214 16.34 -1.36 4.77
CA LYS A 214 17.03 -1.99 5.91
C LYS A 214 16.17 -3.09 6.54
N ASP A 215 16.86 -4.06 7.11
CA ASP A 215 16.30 -5.27 7.74
C ASP A 215 15.64 -6.28 6.78
N SER A 216 15.63 -6.04 5.46
CA SER A 216 15.12 -7.00 4.49
C SER A 216 15.94 -8.30 4.49
N PRO A 217 15.38 -9.49 4.75
CA PRO A 217 16.12 -10.74 4.78
C PRO A 217 16.76 -11.08 3.42
N LYS A 218 17.95 -11.68 3.44
CA LYS A 218 18.73 -11.99 2.22
C LYS A 218 17.94 -12.82 1.20
N GLN A 219 17.11 -13.75 1.66
CA GLN A 219 16.31 -14.63 0.78
C GLN A 219 15.26 -13.90 -0.07
N TYR A 220 14.85 -12.68 0.31
CA TYR A 220 13.87 -11.87 -0.44
C TYR A 220 14.53 -10.77 -1.29
N ARG A 221 15.87 -10.63 -1.19
CA ARG A 221 16.63 -9.67 -1.99
C ARG A 221 16.84 -10.22 -3.40
N ARG A 222 16.88 -9.34 -4.39
CA ARG A 222 17.39 -9.71 -5.72
C ARG A 222 18.88 -10.05 -5.60
N PRO A 223 19.43 -10.95 -6.43
CA PRO A 223 20.86 -11.27 -6.45
C PRO A 223 21.69 -10.17 -7.13
N ILE A 224 21.33 -8.92 -6.89
CA ILE A 224 21.95 -7.70 -7.42
C ILE A 224 22.39 -6.91 -6.20
N GLY A 225 23.65 -6.45 -6.18
CA GLY A 225 24.25 -5.72 -5.06
C GLY A 225 23.73 -4.29 -4.91
N LEU A 226 22.42 -4.14 -4.66
CA LEU A 226 21.77 -2.85 -4.43
C LEU A 226 22.15 -2.26 -3.07
N ARG A 227 22.25 -0.93 -3.01
CA ARG A 227 22.48 -0.15 -1.78
C ARG A 227 21.24 -0.18 -0.88
N TYR A 228 21.39 0.14 0.41
CA TYR A 228 20.22 0.30 1.27
C TYR A 228 19.48 1.59 0.94
N CYS A 229 18.14 1.58 0.96
CA CYS A 229 17.32 2.75 0.60
C CYS A 229 17.60 3.97 1.49
N GLU A 230 17.97 3.71 2.75
CA GLU A 230 18.31 4.67 3.78
C GLU A 230 19.76 5.17 3.73
N ASP A 231 20.58 4.71 2.77
CA ASP A 231 21.97 5.16 2.62
C ASP A 231 22.03 6.43 1.75
N GLU A 232 22.95 7.35 2.06
CA GLU A 232 23.04 8.65 1.39
C GLU A 232 23.27 8.50 -0.12
N GLY A 233 22.46 9.17 -0.93
CA GLY A 233 22.52 9.08 -2.39
C GLY A 233 22.08 7.73 -2.96
N SER A 234 21.39 6.90 -2.17
CA SER A 234 20.68 5.73 -2.72
C SER A 234 19.48 6.16 -3.55
N PRO A 235 19.12 5.41 -4.60
CA PRO A 235 17.90 5.68 -5.35
C PRO A 235 16.68 5.46 -4.46
N TYR A 236 15.66 6.28 -4.66
CA TYR A 236 14.40 6.17 -3.94
C TYR A 236 13.61 4.94 -4.41
N PRO A 237 13.04 4.11 -3.51
CA PRO A 237 12.25 2.95 -3.91
C PRO A 237 10.89 3.37 -4.48
N GLU A 238 10.31 2.55 -5.34
CA GLU A 238 8.90 2.72 -5.65
C GLU A 238 8.04 2.26 -4.47
N GLU A 239 6.96 2.99 -4.19
CA GLU A 239 6.05 2.73 -3.08
C GLU A 239 4.59 2.77 -3.56
N PHE A 240 3.72 2.01 -2.90
CA PHE A 240 2.28 1.99 -3.14
C PHE A 240 1.53 2.08 -1.84
N TRP A 241 0.42 2.81 -1.83
CA TRP A 241 -0.46 2.93 -0.67
C TRP A 241 -1.90 2.74 -1.09
N ASN A 242 -2.65 1.96 -0.33
CA ASN A 242 -4.11 1.86 -0.49
C ASN A 242 -4.77 1.98 0.88
N CYS A 243 -5.95 2.57 0.92
CA CYS A 243 -6.82 2.57 2.09
C CYS A 243 -8.02 1.66 1.87
N ALA A 244 -8.42 0.93 2.91
CA ALA A 244 -9.66 0.18 2.97
C ALA A 244 -10.43 0.59 4.23
N ASP A 245 -11.74 0.74 4.08
CA ASP A 245 -12.64 1.11 5.16
C ASP A 245 -13.13 -0.16 5.88
N ILE A 246 -12.95 -0.21 7.20
CA ILE A 246 -13.32 -1.38 8.00
C ILE A 246 -14.04 -0.99 9.30
N VAL A 247 -14.92 -1.89 9.74
CA VAL A 247 -15.58 -1.81 11.05
C VAL A 247 -15.03 -2.92 11.94
N ILE A 248 -14.66 -2.58 13.17
CA ILE A 248 -14.16 -3.53 14.15
C ILE A 248 -15.10 -3.51 15.36
N LYS A 249 -15.92 -4.56 15.48
CA LYS A 249 -16.89 -4.72 16.56
C LYS A 249 -16.25 -5.35 17.81
N PRO A 250 -16.77 -5.06 19.01
CA PRO A 250 -16.31 -5.74 20.22
C PRO A 250 -16.57 -7.24 20.17
N THR A 251 -15.65 -8.04 20.74
CA THR A 251 -15.89 -9.48 20.95
C THR A 251 -17.13 -9.65 21.85
N GLN A 252 -17.99 -10.63 21.55
CA GLN A 252 -19.26 -10.84 22.28
C GLN A 252 -19.08 -10.90 23.82
N GLY A 253 -17.98 -11.47 24.30
CA GLY A 253 -17.65 -11.54 25.73
C GLY A 253 -17.35 -10.18 26.40
N GLN A 254 -16.82 -9.20 25.65
CA GLN A 254 -16.61 -7.84 26.17
C GLN A 254 -17.85 -6.96 26.02
N TYR A 255 -18.64 -7.16 24.96
CA TYR A 255 -19.92 -6.48 24.78
C TYR A 255 -20.87 -6.70 25.98
N SER A 256 -20.97 -7.95 26.44
CA SER A 256 -21.79 -8.30 27.62
C SER A 256 -21.30 -7.68 28.93
N ARG A 257 -19.97 -7.51 29.12
CA ARG A 257 -19.40 -6.83 30.29
C ARG A 257 -19.65 -5.34 30.27
N LYS A 258 -19.54 -4.69 29.10
CA LYS A 258 -19.78 -3.25 28.94
C LYS A 258 -21.24 -2.89 29.23
N LEU A 259 -22.19 -3.72 28.78
CA LEU A 259 -23.62 -3.58 29.11
C LEU A 259 -23.91 -3.75 30.61
N LYS A 260 -23.19 -4.64 31.30
CA LYS A 260 -23.32 -4.84 32.76
C LYS A 260 -22.72 -3.72 33.61
N MET A 261 -21.82 -2.90 33.08
CA MET A 261 -21.25 -1.74 33.79
C MET A 261 -22.06 -0.45 33.57
N LEU A 262 -23.02 -0.46 32.65
CA LEU A 262 -23.92 0.66 32.35
C LEU A 262 -25.27 0.54 33.10
N HIS A 263 -25.41 -0.46 33.97
CA HIS A 263 -26.51 -0.67 34.91
C HIS A 263 -25.94 -0.77 36.33
#